data_AF-A0A087EH91-F1
#
_entry.id   AF-A0A087EH91-F1
#
_cell.length_a   1.000
_cell.length_b   1.000
_cell.length_c   1.000
_cell.angle_alpha   90.00
_cell.angle_beta   90.00
_cell.angle_gamma   90.00
#
_symmetry.space_group_name_H-M   'P 1'
#
loop_
_entity.id
_entity.type
_entity.pdbx_description
1 polymer ?
#
loop_
_entity_poly.entity_id
_entity_poly.type
_entity_poly.pdbx_seq_one_letter_code
_entity_poly.pdbx_strand_id
1 'polypeptide(L)'
;MAERGFYGTTVQEVADRVGLSQAGLLKYVKNKSGLLSLALKYYDGSSSAQEYVDKHLQMSEAELHEDPLLLPRWYRIIAEDNVKSPKLTQMYLVLRAEAIDTSHPAHTYFSERGTRLRSQIGKLPWKLPSEFDTEEKIGMLSMAVGSAMEGLELRWLGEPNIDLLSNWSYYEDILFPLPHWEGYR
;
A
#
# COMPACT_ATOMS: atom_id res chain seq x y z
N MET A 1 17.07 -2.81 -3.10
CA MET A 1 16.15 -1.71 -3.48
C MET A 1 15.68 -0.92 -2.28
N ALA A 2 15.18 -1.54 -1.19
CA ALA A 2 14.83 -0.82 0.05
C ALA A 2 15.88 0.20 0.54
N GLU A 3 17.15 -0.20 0.57
CA GLU A 3 18.23 0.61 1.15
C GLU A 3 18.85 1.65 0.20
N ARG A 4 18.72 1.44 -1.12
CA ARG A 4 19.51 2.16 -2.13
C ARG A 4 18.68 2.65 -3.33
N GLY A 5 17.37 2.46 -3.28
CA GLY A 5 16.47 2.69 -4.40
C GLY A 5 16.79 1.85 -5.63
N PHE A 6 16.22 2.24 -6.76
CA PHE A 6 16.53 1.71 -8.06
C PHE A 6 17.95 2.08 -8.44
N TYR A 7 18.33 3.37 -8.42
CA TYR A 7 19.61 3.81 -8.97
C TYR A 7 20.82 3.20 -8.26
N GLY A 8 20.79 3.11 -6.92
CA GLY A 8 21.90 2.57 -6.13
C GLY A 8 21.93 1.03 -6.02
N THR A 9 20.89 0.31 -6.44
CA THR A 9 20.90 -1.17 -6.44
C THR A 9 21.54 -1.70 -7.74
N THR A 10 22.47 -2.65 -7.65
CA THR A 10 23.00 -3.34 -8.86
C THR A 10 22.41 -4.76 -8.99
N VAL A 11 22.35 -5.28 -10.23
CA VAL A 11 21.92 -6.67 -10.46
C VAL A 11 22.90 -7.66 -9.82
N GLN A 12 24.20 -7.34 -9.81
CA GLN A 12 25.22 -8.17 -9.17
C GLN A 12 24.95 -8.28 -7.66
N GLU A 13 24.74 -7.15 -6.98
CA GLU A 13 24.48 -7.14 -5.54
C GLU A 13 23.26 -8.00 -5.18
N VAL A 14 22.20 -7.96 -5.99
CA VAL A 14 21.02 -8.80 -5.75
C VAL A 14 21.32 -10.26 -6.02
N ALA A 15 22.05 -10.58 -7.09
CA ALA A 15 22.46 -11.95 -7.41
C ALA A 15 23.28 -12.57 -6.26
N ASP A 16 24.24 -11.81 -5.72
CA ASP A 16 25.07 -12.23 -4.59
C ASP A 16 24.21 -12.54 -3.34
N ARG A 17 23.25 -11.67 -3.02
CA ARG A 17 22.35 -11.85 -1.86
C ARG A 17 21.45 -13.09 -1.97
N VAL A 18 21.10 -13.52 -3.19
CA VAL A 18 20.23 -14.68 -3.43
C VAL A 18 21.00 -15.94 -3.86
N GLY A 19 22.34 -15.91 -3.82
CA GLY A 19 23.17 -17.07 -4.16
C GLY A 19 23.14 -17.45 -5.65
N LEU A 20 22.91 -16.48 -6.55
CA LEU A 20 22.92 -16.68 -8.00
C LEU A 20 24.10 -15.95 -8.63
N SER A 21 24.54 -16.41 -9.80
CA SER A 21 25.38 -15.58 -10.66
C SER A 21 24.56 -14.46 -11.28
N GLN A 22 25.20 -13.34 -11.64
CA GLN A 22 24.52 -12.24 -12.32
C GLN A 22 23.84 -12.71 -13.62
N ALA A 23 24.52 -13.53 -14.43
CA ALA A 23 23.93 -14.13 -15.63
C ALA A 23 22.73 -15.03 -15.28
N GLY A 24 22.81 -15.79 -14.20
CA GLY A 24 21.73 -16.62 -13.69
C GLY A 24 20.49 -15.79 -13.32
N LEU A 25 20.66 -14.71 -12.56
CA LEU A 25 19.57 -13.80 -12.21
C LEU A 25 18.97 -13.12 -13.45
N LEU A 26 19.81 -12.61 -14.36
CA LEU A 26 19.38 -11.97 -15.61
C LEU A 26 18.56 -12.91 -16.50
N LYS A 27 18.75 -14.23 -16.43
CA LYS A 27 17.88 -15.17 -17.15
C LYS A 27 16.41 -15.02 -16.73
N TYR A 28 16.14 -14.73 -15.46
CA TYR A 28 14.80 -14.54 -14.90
C TYR A 28 14.27 -13.13 -15.17
N VAL A 29 15.04 -12.11 -14.79
CA VAL A 29 14.56 -10.71 -14.78
C VAL A 29 14.93 -9.91 -16.04
N LYS A 30 15.75 -10.47 -16.93
CA LYS A 30 16.26 -9.88 -18.18
C LYS A 30 17.21 -8.71 -18.00
N ASN A 31 16.84 -7.74 -17.17
CA ASN A 31 17.62 -6.55 -16.87
C ASN A 31 17.21 -5.98 -15.50
N LYS A 32 17.83 -4.86 -15.10
CA LYS A 32 17.55 -4.18 -13.82
C LYS A 32 16.10 -3.67 -13.73
N SER A 33 15.50 -3.21 -14.82
CA SER A 33 14.10 -2.78 -14.84
C SER A 33 13.14 -3.96 -14.67
N GLY A 34 13.45 -5.14 -15.21
CA GLY A 34 12.64 -6.33 -14.96
C GLY A 34 12.74 -6.82 -13.51
N LEU A 35 13.88 -6.60 -12.85
CA LEU A 35 14.02 -6.84 -11.41
C LEU A 35 13.14 -5.89 -10.60
N LEU A 36 13.09 -4.62 -10.99
CA LEU A 36 12.19 -3.61 -10.41
C LEU A 36 10.72 -4.01 -10.59
N SER A 37 10.31 -4.40 -11.79
CA SER A 37 8.95 -4.89 -12.06
C SER A 37 8.58 -6.10 -11.20
N LEU A 38 9.52 -7.05 -11.03
CA LEU A 38 9.30 -8.23 -10.19
C LEU A 38 9.10 -7.83 -8.72
N ALA A 39 9.91 -6.91 -8.21
CA ALA A 39 9.80 -6.42 -6.83
C ALA A 39 8.48 -5.69 -6.57
N LEU A 40 8.03 -4.83 -7.52
CA LEU A 40 6.75 -4.14 -7.42
C LEU A 40 5.55 -5.09 -7.54
N LYS A 41 5.65 -6.13 -8.38
CA LYS A 41 4.62 -7.17 -8.46
C LYS A 41 4.53 -7.97 -7.15
N TYR A 42 5.66 -8.26 -6.53
CA TYR A 42 5.68 -8.91 -5.22
C TYR A 42 5.03 -8.03 -4.14
N TYR A 43 5.35 -6.73 -4.14
CA TYR A 43 4.70 -5.76 -3.25
C TYR A 43 3.16 -5.79 -3.38
N ASP A 44 2.65 -5.63 -4.61
CA ASP A 44 1.20 -5.60 -4.86
C ASP A 44 0.47 -6.90 -4.50
N GLY A 45 1.16 -8.04 -4.58
CA GLY A 45 0.57 -9.35 -4.28
C GLY A 45 0.65 -9.80 -2.81
N SER A 46 1.24 -8.99 -1.93
CA SER A 46 1.60 -9.40 -0.56
C SER A 46 0.64 -8.91 0.54
N SER A 47 -0.57 -8.45 0.18
CA SER A 47 -1.48 -7.78 1.12
C SER A 47 -2.64 -8.67 1.57
N SER A 48 -2.72 -8.93 2.87
CA SER A 48 -3.89 -9.54 3.52
C SER A 48 -5.12 -8.62 3.50
N ALA A 49 -4.93 -7.32 3.27
CA ALA A 49 -6.00 -6.36 3.08
C ALA A 49 -6.85 -6.68 1.83
N GLN A 50 -6.27 -7.34 0.81
CA GLN A 50 -7.06 -7.82 -0.34
C GLN A 50 -7.96 -8.99 0.06
N GLU A 51 -7.48 -9.91 0.90
CA GLU A 51 -8.28 -11.05 1.40
C GLU A 51 -9.49 -10.57 2.21
N TYR A 52 -9.32 -9.48 2.99
CA TYR A 52 -10.42 -8.83 3.68
C TYR A 52 -11.52 -8.38 2.71
N VAL A 53 -11.16 -7.67 1.64
CA VAL A 53 -12.12 -7.23 0.62
C VAL A 53 -12.76 -8.42 -0.09
N ASP A 54 -11.96 -9.37 -0.57
CA ASP A 54 -12.44 -10.53 -1.33
C ASP A 54 -13.44 -11.36 -0.53
N LYS A 55 -13.20 -11.55 0.78
CA LYS A 55 -14.13 -12.23 1.69
C LYS A 55 -15.48 -11.50 1.75
N HIS A 56 -15.49 -10.17 1.88
CA HIS A 56 -16.74 -9.40 1.99
C HIS A 56 -17.49 -9.34 0.67
N LEU A 57 -16.79 -9.31 -0.47
CA LEU A 57 -17.44 -9.36 -1.79
C LEU A 57 -18.15 -10.69 -2.08
N GLN A 58 -17.87 -11.74 -1.31
CA GLN A 58 -18.54 -13.05 -1.39
C GLN A 58 -19.69 -13.20 -0.38
N MET A 59 -19.87 -12.24 0.54
CA MET A 59 -20.93 -12.28 1.55
C MET A 59 -22.29 -11.93 0.95
N SER A 60 -23.34 -12.51 1.53
CA SER A 60 -24.72 -12.10 1.29
C SER A 60 -25.02 -10.72 1.91
N GLU A 61 -26.13 -10.10 1.50
CA GLU A 61 -26.57 -8.81 2.05
C GLU A 61 -26.83 -8.87 3.57
N ALA A 62 -27.34 -10.01 4.08
CA ALA A 62 -27.55 -10.21 5.51
C ALA A 62 -26.22 -10.29 6.28
N GLU A 63 -25.23 -11.00 5.75
CA GLU A 63 -23.90 -11.08 6.35
C GLU A 63 -23.19 -9.72 6.34
N LEU A 64 -23.30 -8.95 5.25
CA LEU A 64 -22.76 -7.59 5.17
C LEU A 64 -23.45 -6.60 6.12
N HIS A 65 -24.71 -6.84 6.48
CA HIS A 65 -25.39 -6.05 7.49
C HIS A 65 -24.77 -6.27 8.89
N GLU A 66 -24.34 -7.50 9.18
CA GLU A 66 -23.73 -7.90 10.46
C GLU A 66 -22.21 -7.57 10.53
N ASP A 67 -21.45 -7.85 9.46
CA ASP A 67 -20.01 -7.56 9.32
C ASP A 67 -19.78 -6.71 8.06
N PRO A 68 -20.04 -5.39 8.13
CA PRO A 68 -19.90 -4.52 6.98
C PRO A 68 -18.44 -4.37 6.56
N LEU A 69 -18.24 -4.08 5.27
CA LEU A 69 -16.93 -3.74 4.74
C LEU A 69 -16.54 -2.31 5.20
N LEU A 70 -15.54 -2.21 6.07
CA LEU A 70 -15.12 -0.96 6.72
C LEU A 70 -13.76 -0.49 6.20
N LEU A 71 -13.72 0.76 5.71
CA LEU A 71 -12.48 1.37 5.21
C LEU A 71 -11.42 1.54 6.33
N PRO A 72 -11.76 2.00 7.55
CA PRO A 72 -10.76 2.09 8.64
C PRO A 72 -10.16 0.73 8.98
N ARG A 73 -10.98 -0.33 9.08
CA ARG A 73 -10.50 -1.70 9.33
C ARG A 73 -9.56 -2.19 8.23
N TRP A 74 -9.86 -1.88 6.97
CA TRP A 74 -8.97 -2.21 5.85
C TRP A 74 -7.59 -1.56 6.00
N TYR A 75 -7.53 -0.29 6.41
CA TYR A 75 -6.24 0.39 6.67
C TYR A 75 -5.50 -0.13 7.91
N ARG A 76 -6.19 -0.63 8.94
CA ARG A 76 -5.53 -1.34 10.06
C ARG A 76 -4.78 -2.56 9.57
N ILE A 77 -5.42 -3.36 8.72
CA ILE A 77 -4.82 -4.57 8.14
C ILE A 77 -3.59 -4.18 7.28
N ILE A 78 -3.68 -3.10 6.51
CA ILE A 78 -2.53 -2.56 5.77
C ILE A 78 -1.39 -2.17 6.73
N ALA A 79 -1.70 -1.46 7.83
CA ALA A 79 -0.70 -1.09 8.83
C ALA A 79 -0.01 -2.32 9.44
N GLU A 80 -0.78 -3.37 9.77
CA GLU A 80 -0.27 -4.63 10.30
C GLU A 80 0.67 -5.33 9.30
N ASP A 81 0.30 -5.36 8.02
CA ASP A 81 1.14 -5.96 6.96
C ASP A 81 2.44 -5.18 6.75
N ASN A 82 2.37 -3.85 6.82
CA ASN A 82 3.56 -3.01 6.74
C ASN A 82 4.54 -3.29 7.88
N VAL A 83 4.05 -3.45 9.12
CA VAL A 83 4.90 -3.81 10.27
C VAL A 83 5.53 -5.19 10.10
N LYS A 84 4.83 -6.16 9.49
CA LYS A 84 5.40 -7.49 9.21
C LYS A 84 6.53 -7.44 8.16
N SER A 85 6.51 -6.45 7.27
CA SER A 85 7.42 -6.35 6.12
C SER A 85 8.09 -4.97 5.99
N PRO A 86 8.86 -4.49 6.99
CA PRO A 86 9.38 -3.12 7.02
C PRO A 86 10.29 -2.79 5.83
N LYS A 87 11.08 -3.77 5.36
CA LYS A 87 11.95 -3.59 4.17
C LYS A 87 11.16 -3.48 2.88
N LEU A 88 9.98 -4.11 2.81
CA LEU A 88 9.11 -4.03 1.65
C LEU A 88 8.39 -2.68 1.62
N THR A 89 7.89 -2.19 2.77
CA THR A 89 7.37 -0.83 2.93
C THR A 89 8.43 0.22 2.58
N GLN A 90 9.65 0.10 3.13
CA GLN A 90 10.77 0.98 2.80
C GLN A 90 11.06 1.01 1.29
N MET A 91 11.10 -0.16 0.64
CA MET A 91 11.31 -0.26 -0.80
C MET A 91 10.23 0.49 -1.59
N TYR A 92 8.97 0.29 -1.25
CA TYR A 92 7.86 0.97 -1.92
C TYR A 92 7.99 2.49 -1.80
N LEU A 93 8.24 3.02 -0.59
CA LEU A 93 8.37 4.46 -0.35
C LEU A 93 9.54 5.08 -1.13
N VAL A 94 10.71 4.44 -1.11
CA VAL A 94 11.90 4.90 -1.84
C VAL A 94 11.65 4.90 -3.35
N LEU A 95 11.12 3.80 -3.89
CA LEU A 95 10.84 3.68 -5.33
C LEU A 95 9.74 4.65 -5.78
N ARG A 96 8.73 4.90 -4.94
CA ARG A 96 7.68 5.88 -5.21
C ARG A 96 8.25 7.29 -5.30
N ALA A 97 9.16 7.65 -4.40
CA ALA A 97 9.83 8.94 -4.42
C ALA A 97 10.72 9.10 -5.66
N GLU A 98 11.52 8.09 -6.01
CA GLU A 98 12.32 8.09 -7.24
C GLU A 98 11.45 8.20 -8.51
N ALA A 99 10.30 7.53 -8.51
CA ALA A 99 9.37 7.52 -9.65
C ALA A 99 8.64 8.85 -9.90
N ILE A 100 8.86 9.88 -9.07
CA ILE A 100 8.44 11.26 -9.39
C ILE A 100 9.18 11.75 -10.64
N ASP A 101 10.44 11.32 -10.83
CA ASP A 101 11.16 11.54 -12.08
C ASP A 101 10.48 10.75 -13.21
N THR A 102 10.04 11.46 -14.25
CA THR A 102 9.35 10.88 -15.41
C THR A 102 10.24 9.95 -16.24
N SER A 103 11.57 10.05 -16.10
CA SER A 103 12.54 9.16 -16.73
C SER A 103 12.76 7.85 -15.96
N HIS A 104 12.27 7.77 -14.72
CA HIS A 104 12.44 6.59 -13.88
C HIS A 104 11.64 5.39 -14.44
N PRO A 105 12.20 4.17 -14.50
CA PRO A 105 11.50 3.01 -15.08
C PRO A 105 10.20 2.59 -14.37
N ALA A 106 10.00 2.98 -13.11
CA ALA A 106 8.73 2.77 -12.40
C ALA A 106 7.74 3.96 -12.48
N HIS A 107 8.06 5.03 -13.21
CA HIS A 107 7.19 6.20 -13.30
C HIS A 107 5.76 5.83 -13.72
N THR A 108 5.62 5.13 -14.86
CA THR A 108 4.32 4.67 -15.37
C THR A 108 3.59 3.78 -14.35
N TYR A 109 4.31 2.88 -13.68
CA TYR A 109 3.71 2.04 -12.65
C TYR A 109 3.06 2.89 -11.55
N PHE A 110 3.77 3.86 -10.97
CA PHE A 110 3.25 4.67 -9.87
C PHE A 110 2.20 5.70 -10.32
N SER A 111 2.38 6.34 -11.47
CA SER A 111 1.44 7.34 -11.99
C SER A 111 0.08 6.72 -12.33
N GLU A 112 0.06 5.54 -12.95
CA GLU A 112 -1.16 4.81 -13.27
C GLU A 112 -1.77 4.13 -12.03
N ARG A 113 -0.93 3.70 -11.09
CA ARG A 113 -1.38 2.99 -9.86
C ARG A 113 -2.32 3.85 -9.02
N GLY A 114 -2.02 5.13 -8.83
CA GLY A 114 -2.88 6.02 -8.06
C GLY A 114 -4.29 6.13 -8.65
N THR A 115 -4.38 6.35 -9.96
CA THR A 115 -5.66 6.44 -10.68
C THR A 115 -6.42 5.11 -10.65
N ARG A 116 -5.72 4.00 -10.90
CA ARG A 116 -6.32 2.65 -10.85
C ARG A 116 -6.88 2.33 -9.47
N LEU A 117 -6.12 2.59 -8.40
CA LEU A 117 -6.59 2.34 -7.03
C LEU A 117 -7.83 3.15 -6.68
N ARG A 118 -7.84 4.46 -6.95
CA ARG A 118 -9.00 5.30 -6.61
C ARG A 118 -10.26 4.79 -7.32
N SER A 119 -10.15 4.39 -8.59
CA SER A 119 -11.28 3.81 -9.32
C SER A 119 -11.71 2.45 -8.77
N GLN A 120 -10.78 1.58 -8.37
CA GLN A 120 -11.11 0.28 -7.79
C GLN A 120 -11.76 0.42 -6.42
N ILE A 121 -11.19 1.24 -5.54
CA ILE A 121 -11.66 1.46 -4.17
C ILE A 121 -13.01 2.17 -4.18
N GLY A 122 -13.21 3.13 -5.10
CA GLY A 122 -14.48 3.84 -5.24
C GLY A 122 -15.68 2.95 -5.54
N LYS A 123 -15.45 1.78 -6.16
CA LYS A 123 -16.50 0.82 -6.54
C LYS A 123 -16.85 -0.20 -5.46
N LEU A 124 -16.08 -0.25 -4.39
CA LEU A 124 -16.31 -1.22 -3.32
C LEU A 124 -17.47 -0.75 -2.43
N PRO A 125 -18.28 -1.69 -1.90
CA PRO A 125 -19.47 -1.38 -1.11
C PRO A 125 -19.11 -1.06 0.34
N TRP A 126 -18.27 -0.05 0.56
CA TRP A 126 -17.87 0.39 1.89
C TRP A 126 -19.09 0.93 2.66
N LYS A 127 -19.22 0.55 3.93
CA LYS A 127 -20.12 1.25 4.84
C LYS A 127 -19.45 2.54 5.29
N LEU A 128 -19.93 3.68 4.81
CA LEU A 128 -19.35 5.01 5.04
C LEU A 128 -20.43 6.04 5.44
N PRO A 129 -20.02 7.17 6.05
CA PRO A 129 -20.90 8.33 6.23
C PRO A 129 -21.53 8.82 4.91
N SER A 130 -22.72 9.41 4.99
CA SER A 130 -23.55 9.76 3.83
C SER A 130 -22.94 10.75 2.85
N GLU A 131 -21.96 11.55 3.27
CA GLU A 131 -21.24 12.45 2.37
C GLU A 131 -20.36 11.73 1.35
N PHE A 132 -19.95 10.48 1.62
CA PHE A 132 -19.16 9.64 0.72
C PHE A 132 -20.05 8.76 -0.16
N ASP A 133 -20.98 9.41 -0.86
CA ASP A 133 -22.06 8.83 -1.67
C ASP A 133 -21.69 8.51 -3.13
N THR A 134 -20.47 8.81 -3.55
CA THR A 134 -20.01 8.67 -4.94
C THR A 134 -18.63 8.01 -5.00
N GLU A 135 -18.38 7.22 -6.06
CA GLU A 135 -17.08 6.54 -6.26
C GLU A 135 -15.89 7.52 -6.20
N GLU A 136 -16.08 8.73 -6.73
CA GLU A 136 -15.05 9.78 -6.71
C GLU A 136 -14.72 10.23 -5.29
N LYS A 137 -15.73 10.55 -4.47
CA LYS A 137 -15.51 10.96 -3.08
C LYS A 137 -14.88 9.85 -2.24
N ILE A 138 -15.30 8.60 -2.46
CA ILE A 138 -14.69 7.42 -1.81
C ILE A 138 -13.22 7.26 -2.22
N GLY A 139 -12.93 7.39 -3.51
CA GLY A 139 -11.56 7.36 -4.02
C GLY A 139 -10.68 8.48 -3.44
N MET A 140 -11.24 9.69 -3.28
CA MET A 140 -10.54 10.82 -2.67
C MET A 140 -10.32 10.63 -1.16
N LEU A 141 -11.31 10.09 -0.44
CA LEU A 141 -11.18 9.70 0.97
C LEU A 141 -10.03 8.71 1.14
N SER A 142 -10.03 7.63 0.35
CA SER A 142 -8.95 6.64 0.41
C SER A 142 -7.59 7.24 0.04
N MET A 143 -7.52 8.14 -0.93
CA MET A 143 -6.27 8.85 -1.24
C MET A 143 -5.77 9.68 -0.05
N ALA A 144 -6.65 10.38 0.66
CA ALA A 144 -6.29 11.16 1.84
C ALA A 144 -5.77 10.26 2.98
N VAL A 145 -6.50 9.19 3.30
CA VAL A 145 -6.13 8.23 4.35
C VAL A 145 -4.83 7.50 4.01
N GLY A 146 -4.67 7.04 2.77
CA GLY A 146 -3.44 6.40 2.29
C GLY A 146 -2.23 7.34 2.31
N SER A 147 -2.44 8.64 2.02
CA SER A 147 -1.36 9.64 2.11
C SER A 147 -0.93 9.87 3.56
N ALA A 148 -1.89 9.84 4.51
CA ALA A 148 -1.58 9.92 5.94
C ALA A 148 -0.80 8.69 6.42
N MET A 149 -1.18 7.48 5.96
CA MET A 149 -0.46 6.23 6.23
C MET A 149 0.98 6.30 5.71
N GLU A 150 1.19 6.61 4.43
CA GLU A 150 2.54 6.70 3.86
C GLU A 150 3.41 7.75 4.55
N GLY A 151 2.80 8.88 4.93
CA GLY A 151 3.46 9.90 5.74
C GLY A 151 3.90 9.36 7.11
N LEU A 152 3.06 8.56 7.75
CA LEU A 152 3.39 7.91 9.03
C LEU A 152 4.46 6.82 8.87
N GLU A 153 4.38 6.00 7.82
CA GLU A 153 5.38 4.97 7.51
C GLU A 153 6.78 5.59 7.28
N LEU A 154 6.85 6.74 6.60
CA LEU A 154 8.10 7.49 6.44
C LEU A 154 8.71 7.90 7.79
N ARG A 155 7.88 8.39 8.72
CA ARG A 155 8.32 8.74 10.08
C ARG A 155 8.72 7.51 10.86
N TRP A 156 7.91 6.45 10.82
CA TRP A 156 8.21 5.17 11.46
C TRP A 156 9.56 4.59 11.05
N LEU A 157 9.88 4.63 9.76
CA LEU A 157 11.14 4.10 9.24
C LEU A 157 12.34 5.05 9.42
N GLY A 158 12.09 6.36 9.53
CA GLY A 158 13.12 7.40 9.50
C GLY A 158 13.42 8.07 10.85
N GLU A 159 12.49 8.03 11.80
CA GLU A 159 12.58 8.73 13.08
C GLU A 159 12.67 7.73 14.25
N PRO A 160 13.45 8.03 15.30
CA PRO A 160 13.52 7.16 16.47
C PRO A 160 12.20 7.17 17.26
N ASN A 161 11.86 6.04 17.89
CA ASN A 161 10.75 5.88 18.83
C ASN A 161 9.34 6.12 18.26
N ILE A 162 9.16 6.04 16.94
CA ILE A 162 7.83 5.98 16.33
C ILE A 162 7.41 4.51 16.23
N ASP A 163 6.22 4.18 16.76
CA ASP A 163 5.58 2.88 16.56
C ASP A 163 4.42 3.02 15.57
N LEU A 164 4.46 2.29 14.45
CA LEU A 164 3.49 2.46 13.37
C LEU A 164 2.05 2.19 13.83
N LEU A 165 1.80 1.08 14.53
CA LEU A 165 0.43 0.67 14.88
C LEU A 165 -0.17 1.60 15.95
N SER A 166 0.61 1.93 16.98
CA SER A 166 0.17 2.85 18.03
C SER A 166 -0.10 4.24 17.46
N ASN A 167 0.76 4.75 16.58
CA ASN A 167 0.54 6.05 15.94
C ASN A 167 -0.63 6.02 14.94
N TRP A 168 -0.82 4.90 14.23
CA TRP A 168 -1.96 4.74 13.32
C TRP A 168 -3.29 4.81 14.08
N SER A 169 -3.38 4.25 15.29
CA SER A 169 -4.56 4.39 16.15
C SER A 169 -4.90 5.86 16.44
N TYR A 170 -3.92 6.73 16.68
CA TYR A 170 -4.16 8.16 16.86
C TYR A 170 -4.56 8.86 15.56
N TYR A 171 -3.98 8.44 14.43
CA TYR A 171 -4.35 8.96 13.11
C TYR A 171 -5.79 8.61 12.77
N GLU A 172 -6.27 7.42 13.13
CA GLU A 172 -7.67 7.03 12.93
C GLU A 172 -8.64 7.92 13.71
N ASP A 173 -8.31 8.32 14.93
CA ASP A 173 -9.17 9.26 15.69
C ASP A 173 -9.24 10.65 15.03
N ILE A 174 -8.20 11.06 14.31
CA ILE A 174 -8.16 12.33 13.56
C ILE A 174 -8.91 12.21 12.23
N LEU A 175 -8.68 11.12 11.50
CA LEU A 175 -9.22 10.88 10.15
C LEU A 175 -10.69 10.43 10.21
N PHE A 176 -11.06 9.70 11.26
CA PHE A 176 -12.37 9.08 11.47
C PHE A 176 -12.95 9.44 12.86
N PRO A 177 -13.22 10.73 13.14
CA PRO A 177 -13.60 11.19 14.47
C PRO A 177 -15.01 10.72 14.88
N LEU A 178 -15.19 10.44 16.17
CA LEU A 178 -16.51 10.20 16.77
C LEU A 178 -17.19 11.52 17.18
N PRO A 179 -18.53 11.60 17.15
CA PRO A 179 -19.49 10.53 16.81
C PRO A 179 -19.73 10.37 15.30
N HIS A 180 -19.10 11.17 14.46
CA HIS A 180 -19.40 11.20 13.02
C HIS A 180 -19.11 9.84 12.34
N TRP A 181 -18.05 9.14 12.76
CA TRP A 181 -17.67 7.81 12.27
C TRP A 181 -18.18 6.65 13.16
N GLU A 182 -19.15 6.89 14.04
CA GLU A 182 -19.74 5.85 14.88
C GLU A 182 -20.40 4.77 14.01
N GLY A 183 -20.01 3.50 14.20
CA GLY A 183 -20.48 2.38 13.37
C GLY A 183 -19.89 2.28 11.96
N TYR A 184 -18.87 3.11 11.64
CA TYR A 184 -18.12 3.13 10.39
C TYR A 184 -16.62 2.80 10.55
N ARG A 185 -16.14 2.59 11.79
CA ARG A 185 -14.74 2.31 12.11
C ARG A 185 -14.57 1.11 13.02
#